data_AF-A0A2G6P3X4-F1
#
_entry.id   AF-A0A2G6P3X4-F1
#
_cell.length_a   1.000
_cell.length_b   1.000
_cell.length_c   1.000
_cell.angle_alpha   90.00
_cell.angle_beta   90.00
_cell.angle_gamma   90.00
#
_symmetry.space_group_name_H-M   'P 1'
#
loop_
_entity.id
_entity.type
_entity.pdbx_description
1 polymer ?
#
loop_
_entity_poly.entity_id
_entity_poly.type
_entity_poly.pdbx_seq_one_letter_code
_entity_poly.pdbx_strand_id
1 'polypeptide(L)'
;RAIAAIGRGDVDIAGLVPLEKGIDIIGGSSDHLLLDLTDITEKYRVGDRVRFSMNYSALLQAMRPGGSIHKNILRDTVPAFL
;
A
#
# COMPACT_ATOMS: atom_id res chain seq x y z
N ARG A 1 12.93 -1.81 9.47
CA ARG A 1 12.16 -0.55 9.31
C ARG A 1 12.32 -0.03 7.90
N ALA A 2 11.24 0.39 7.26
CA ALA A 2 11.24 0.95 5.91
C ALA A 2 10.29 2.15 5.80
N ILE A 3 10.48 2.95 4.75
CA ILE A 3 9.63 4.09 4.41
C ILE A 3 9.07 3.83 3.02
N ALA A 4 7.75 3.90 2.87
CA ALA A 4 7.08 3.89 1.58
C ALA A 4 6.63 5.30 1.20
N ALA A 5 6.75 5.64 -0.08
CA ALA A 5 6.38 6.94 -0.66
C ALA A 5 4.86 7.04 -0.92
N ILE A 6 4.07 6.73 0.12
CA ILE A 6 2.61 6.92 0.16
C ILE A 6 2.25 7.46 1.54
N GLY A 7 1.36 8.44 1.64
CA GLY A 7 0.94 8.99 2.93
C GLY A 7 -0.57 9.18 3.06
N ARG A 8 -0.99 9.88 4.12
CA ARG A 8 -2.40 10.18 4.42
C ARG A 8 -3.08 11.02 3.35
N GLY A 9 -2.33 11.80 2.58
CA GLY A 9 -2.86 12.54 1.43
C GLY A 9 -3.28 11.60 0.30
N ASP A 10 -2.58 10.48 0.13
CA ASP A 10 -2.77 9.56 -0.98
C ASP A 10 -3.79 8.46 -0.68
N VAL A 11 -3.81 7.95 0.55
CA VAL A 11 -4.64 6.79 0.94
C VAL A 11 -5.03 6.83 2.42
N ASP A 12 -6.16 6.22 2.75
CA ASP A 12 -6.53 5.97 4.15
C ASP A 12 -5.67 4.84 4.71
N ILE A 13 -4.66 5.22 5.51
CA ILE A 13 -3.69 4.29 6.10
C ILE A 13 -4.37 3.25 6.98
N ALA A 14 -5.45 3.60 7.68
CA ALA A 14 -6.16 2.66 8.56
C ALA A 14 -6.87 1.54 7.77
N GLY A 15 -7.09 1.75 6.48
CA GLY A 15 -7.67 0.77 5.57
C GLY A 15 -6.66 -0.08 4.81
N LEU A 16 -5.36 0.10 5.06
CA LEU A 16 -4.30 -0.70 4.44
C LEU A 16 -3.98 -1.94 5.27
N VAL A 17 -3.85 -3.08 4.60
CA VAL A 17 -3.38 -4.32 5.23
C VAL A 17 -2.24 -4.90 4.38
N PRO A 18 -1.02 -5.04 4.92
CA PRO A 18 0.10 -5.65 4.19
C PRO A 18 -0.25 -7.07 3.71
N LEU A 19 0.15 -7.42 2.48
CA LEU A 19 -0.08 -8.77 1.95
C LEU A 19 0.99 -9.76 2.45
N GLU A 20 2.22 -9.29 2.61
CA GLU A 20 3.33 -10.07 3.13
C GLU A 20 3.26 -10.18 4.67
N LYS A 21 3.51 -11.40 5.18
CA LYS A 21 3.55 -11.65 6.64
C LYS A 21 4.79 -11.02 7.28
N GLY A 22 4.64 -10.54 8.51
CA GLY A 22 5.73 -9.91 9.29
C GLY A 22 5.97 -8.44 8.95
N ILE A 23 5.13 -7.84 8.10
CA ILE A 23 5.11 -6.40 7.84
C ILE A 23 4.02 -5.77 8.69
N ASP A 24 4.39 -4.78 9.49
CA ASP A 24 3.44 -3.99 10.29
C ASP A 24 3.46 -2.52 9.87
N ILE A 25 2.29 -1.91 9.83
CA ILE A 25 2.15 -0.47 9.62
C ILE A 25 2.24 0.21 10.98
N ILE A 26 3.32 0.95 11.21
CA ILE A 26 3.51 1.71 12.46
C ILE A 26 2.72 3.02 12.45
N GLY A 27 2.58 3.62 11.27
CA GLY A 27 1.85 4.87 11.05
C GLY A 27 2.35 5.59 9.80
N GLY A 28 1.85 6.80 9.56
CA GLY A 28 2.31 7.61 8.43
C GLY A 28 2.01 9.09 8.58
N SER A 29 2.72 9.88 7.78
CA SER A 29 2.63 11.33 7.62
C SER A 29 1.75 11.67 6.40
N SER A 30 1.78 12.93 5.95
CA SER A 30 1.08 13.40 4.75
C SER A 30 1.53 12.66 3.48
N ASP A 31 2.83 12.35 3.35
CA ASP A 31 3.49 11.87 2.13
C ASP A 31 4.26 10.54 2.29
N HIS A 32 4.33 9.99 3.51
CA HIS A 32 5.10 8.77 3.78
C HIS A 32 4.44 7.84 4.80
N LEU A 33 4.71 6.55 4.63
CA LEU A 33 4.23 5.45 5.48
C LEU A 33 5.45 4.76 6.11
N LEU A 34 5.41 4.59 7.43
CA LEU A 34 6.44 3.89 8.20
C LEU A 34 6.02 2.43 8.40
N LEU A 35 6.90 1.53 7.96
CA LEU A 35 6.72 0.09 8.06
C LEU A 35 7.74 -0.53 9.01
N ASP A 36 7.27 -1.41 9.88
CA ASP A 36 8.14 -2.37 10.54
C ASP A 36 8.27 -3.62 9.67
N LEU A 37 9.51 -4.06 9.55
CA LEU A 37 9.94 -5.19 8.73
C LEU A 37 10.87 -6.08 9.58
N THR A 38 10.68 -6.13 10.89
CA THR A 38 11.57 -6.86 11.80
C THR A 38 11.34 -8.38 11.68
N ASP A 39 10.11 -8.79 11.42
CA ASP A 39 9.70 -10.20 11.41
C ASP A 39 9.61 -10.83 10.01
N ILE A 40 10.13 -10.14 8.99
CA ILE A 40 10.16 -10.69 7.63
C ILE A 40 11.37 -11.60 7.40
N THR A 41 11.17 -12.67 6.63
CA THR A 41 12.24 -13.57 6.19
C THR A 41 12.95 -13.08 4.94
N GLU A 42 12.27 -12.30 4.09
CA GLU A 42 12.85 -11.73 2.87
C GLU A 42 13.57 -10.40 3.13
N LYS A 43 14.63 -10.11 2.37
CA LYS A 43 15.35 -8.84 2.48
C LYS A 43 14.80 -7.80 1.49
N TYR A 44 14.11 -6.79 2.00
CA TYR A 44 13.76 -5.60 1.23
C TYR A 44 14.95 -4.66 1.07
N ARG A 45 15.05 -4.04 -0.10
CA ARG A 45 16.00 -3.00 -0.47
C ARG A 45 15.24 -1.77 -0.95
N VAL A 46 15.95 -0.63 -0.97
CA VAL A 46 15.40 0.60 -1.53
C VAL A 46 15.05 0.37 -3.00
N GLY A 47 13.82 0.71 -3.38
CA GLY A 47 13.28 0.50 -4.72
C GLY A 47 12.36 -0.72 -4.84
N ASP A 48 12.35 -1.61 -3.84
CA ASP A 48 11.41 -2.73 -3.80
C ASP A 48 9.97 -2.25 -3.54
N ARG A 49 9.01 -3.07 -3.95
CA ARG A 49 7.58 -2.78 -3.81
C ARG A 49 7.00 -3.58 -2.67
N VAL A 50 6.23 -2.92 -1.81
CA VAL A 50 5.39 -3.56 -0.80
C VAL A 50 3.95 -3.55 -1.30
N ARG A 51 3.22 -4.64 -1.08
CA ARG A 51 1.83 -4.76 -1.52
C ARG A 51 0.88 -4.71 -0.35
N PHE A 52 -0.25 -4.05 -0.56
CA PHE A 52 -1.30 -3.91 0.44
C PHE A 52 -2.63 -4.31 -0.20
N SER A 53 -3.48 -5.00 0.57
CA SER A 53 -4.90 -4.97 0.32
C SER A 53 -5.49 -3.69 0.92
N MET A 54 -6.60 -3.24 0.32
CA MET A 54 -7.28 -2.02 0.71
C MET A 54 -8.73 -2.35 1.05
N ASN A 55 -9.22 -1.80 2.15
CA ASN A 55 -10.66 -1.71 2.37
C ASN A 55 -11.29 -0.63 1.46
N TYR A 56 -12.59 -0.42 1.60
CA TYR A 56 -13.32 0.54 0.76
C TYR A 56 -12.85 2.00 0.95
N SER A 57 -12.56 2.45 2.17
CA SER A 57 -12.12 3.84 2.41
C SER A 57 -10.75 4.11 1.80
N ALA A 58 -9.81 3.18 1.98
CA ALA A 58 -8.48 3.22 1.36
C ALA A 58 -8.58 3.22 -0.17
N LEU A 59 -9.39 2.32 -0.74
CA LEU A 59 -9.60 2.25 -2.18
C LEU A 59 -10.17 3.57 -2.74
N LEU A 60 -11.24 4.09 -2.14
CA LEU A 60 -11.86 5.34 -2.59
C LEU A 60 -10.87 6.50 -2.56
N GLN A 61 -10.10 6.63 -1.47
CA GLN A 61 -9.13 7.70 -1.33
C GLN A 61 -7.99 7.57 -2.35
N ALA A 62 -7.45 6.36 -2.53
CA ALA A 62 -6.43 6.08 -3.53
C ALA A 62 -6.90 6.42 -4.96
N MET A 63 -8.20 6.28 -5.23
CA MET A 63 -8.77 6.59 -6.53
C MET A 63 -9.08 8.08 -6.76
N ARG A 64 -8.98 8.95 -5.74
CA ARG A 64 -9.30 10.38 -5.89
C ARG A 64 -8.43 11.07 -6.97
N PRO A 65 -9.02 11.97 -7.79
CA PRO A 65 -8.25 12.87 -8.64
C PRO A 65 -7.44 13.84 -7.76
N GLY A 66 -6.12 13.89 -7.91
CA GLY A 66 -5.24 14.77 -7.12
C GLY A 66 -4.29 14.07 -6.14
N GLY A 67 -4.36 12.74 -5.99
CA GLY A 67 -3.31 11.98 -5.30
C GLY A 67 -1.99 12.03 -6.08
N SER A 68 -0.85 12.07 -5.39
CA SER A 68 0.49 12.13 -6.02
C SER A 68 0.97 10.76 -6.50
N ILE A 69 0.13 9.73 -6.35
CA ILE A 69 0.43 8.34 -6.70
C ILE A 69 0.14 8.04 -8.17
N HIS A 70 1.08 7.39 -8.83
CA HIS A 70 0.89 6.88 -10.18
C HIS A 70 -0.05 5.67 -10.17
N LYS A 71 -1.15 5.73 -10.93
CA LYS A 71 -2.16 4.67 -11.00
C LYS A 71 -1.91 3.79 -12.22
N ASN A 72 -1.47 2.56 -11.99
CA ASN A 72 -1.38 1.54 -13.02
C ASN A 72 -2.52 0.53 -12.86
N ILE A 73 -3.57 0.64 -13.66
CA ILE A 73 -4.71 -0.29 -13.62
C ILE A 73 -4.33 -1.55 -14.41
N LEU A 74 -4.00 -2.62 -13.68
CA LEU A 74 -3.76 -3.93 -14.28
C LEU A 74 -5.10 -4.56 -14.66
N ARG A 75 -5.30 -4.81 -15.95
CA ARG A 75 -6.46 -5.56 -16.44
C ARG A 75 -6.14 -7.05 -16.34
N ASP A 76 -6.33 -7.63 -15.17
CA ASP A 76 -6.44 -9.08 -15.08
C ASP A 76 -7.85 -9.46 -15.54
N THR A 77 -7.94 -10.16 -16.67
CA THR A 77 -9.16 -10.85 -17.09
C THR A 77 -9.48 -11.91 -16.04
N VAL A 78 -10.27 -11.55 -15.04
CA VAL A 78 -10.96 -12.53 -14.22
C VAL A 78 -11.85 -13.30 -15.19
N PRO A 79 -11.75 -14.64 -15.29
CA PRO A 79 -12.69 -15.39 -16.11
C PRO A 79 -14.08 -15.03 -15.61
N ALA A 80 -14.94 -14.59 -16.53
CA ALA A 80 -16.35 -14.42 -16.23
C ALA A 80 -16.83 -15.77 -15.68
N PHE A 81 -17.10 -15.83 -14.37
CA PHE A 81 -17.89 -16.92 -13.82
C PHE A 81 -19.31 -16.74 -14.38
N LEU A 82 -19.53 -17.36 -15.54
CA LEU A 82 -20.84 -17.77 -16.03
C LEU A 82 -21.19 -19.12 -15.39
#